data_AF-A0A7C4FQZ7-F1
#
_entry.id   AF-A0A7C4FQZ7-F1
#
_cell.length_a   1.000
_cell.length_b   1.000
_cell.length_c   1.000
_cell.angle_alpha   90.00
_cell.angle_beta   90.00
_cell.angle_gamma   90.00
#
_symmetry.space_group_name_H-M   'P 1'
#
loop_
_entity.id
_entity.type
_entity.pdbx_description
1 polymer ?
#
loop_
_entity_poly.entity_id
_entity_poly.type
_entity_poly.pdbx_seq_one_letter_code
_entity_poly.pdbx_strand_id
1 'polypeptide(L)'
;EYKFLKSTATIEYSLDRTDTFLNLKIQLDLKDKEIIVKYFTPINLESEFVYCEAAYGTVKRSRVPKSEMQLAKFEFSMHKWIDISDPDFGVAILNKDRYGAGANHLGFTITLARTPKIPTSKWYPTTQLIKRRNRHRYADMDKHNFELAICINF
;
A
#
# COMPACT_ATOMS: atom_id res chain seq x y z
N GLU A 1 -2.79 -17.94 -5.73
CA GLU A 1 -2.10 -17.17 -6.79
C GLU A 1 -3.14 -16.32 -7.52
N TYR A 2 -2.88 -15.02 -7.64
CA TYR A 2 -3.70 -14.05 -8.35
C TYR A 2 -3.03 -13.71 -9.67
N LYS A 3 -3.79 -13.65 -10.76
CA LYS A 3 -3.31 -13.24 -12.08
C LYS A 3 -4.12 -12.07 -12.56
N PHE A 4 -3.44 -11.03 -13.03
CA PHE A 4 -4.08 -9.85 -13.58
C PHE A 4 -3.19 -9.30 -14.70
N LEU A 5 -3.81 -8.98 -15.84
CA LEU A 5 -3.07 -8.57 -17.04
C LEU A 5 -1.95 -9.58 -17.37
N LYS A 6 -0.68 -9.16 -17.33
CA LYS A 6 0.50 -10.03 -17.54
C LYS A 6 1.27 -10.29 -16.25
N SER A 7 0.79 -9.77 -15.14
CA SER A 7 1.42 -9.82 -13.82
C SER A 7 0.76 -10.88 -12.94
N THR A 8 1.50 -11.35 -11.94
CA THR A 8 1.01 -12.35 -10.99
C THR A 8 1.38 -11.97 -9.56
N ALA A 9 0.53 -12.31 -8.61
CA ALA A 9 0.81 -12.12 -7.19
C ALA A 9 0.46 -13.36 -6.38
N THR A 10 1.29 -13.71 -5.41
CA THR A 10 1.01 -14.77 -4.43
C THR A 10 1.02 -14.14 -3.05
N ILE A 11 0.01 -14.48 -2.26
CA ILE A 11 -0.13 -14.00 -0.89
C ILE A 11 -0.10 -15.23 0.01
N GLU A 12 0.83 -15.24 0.95
CA GLU A 12 0.95 -16.24 2.00
C GLU A 12 0.51 -15.60 3.30
N TYR A 13 -0.43 -16.26 3.98
CA TYR A 13 -0.92 -15.88 5.30
C TYR A 13 -0.35 -16.88 6.32
N SER A 14 0.22 -16.37 7.41
CA SER A 14 0.79 -17.19 8.48
C SER A 14 0.40 -16.61 9.84
N LEU A 15 0.04 -17.49 10.77
CA LEU A 15 -0.30 -17.14 12.13
C LEU A 15 0.47 -18.07 13.06
N ASP A 16 1.47 -17.52 13.74
CA ASP A 16 2.24 -18.26 14.72
C ASP A 16 1.52 -18.29 16.07
N ARG A 17 1.73 -19.36 16.84
CA ARG A 17 1.03 -19.57 18.13
C ARG A 17 1.26 -18.45 19.15
N THR A 18 2.38 -17.73 19.01
CA THR A 18 2.78 -16.64 19.89
C THR A 18 2.39 -15.26 19.38
N ASP A 19 2.00 -15.15 18.11
CA ASP A 19 1.74 -13.87 17.48
C ASP A 19 0.29 -13.44 17.72
N THR A 20 0.09 -12.17 18.01
CA THR A 20 -1.24 -11.54 18.13
C THR A 20 -1.70 -10.92 16.82
N PHE A 21 -0.98 -11.18 15.73
CA PHE A 21 -1.22 -10.61 14.41
C PHE A 21 -1.05 -11.67 13.33
N LEU A 22 -1.79 -11.48 12.24
CA LEU A 22 -1.69 -12.31 11.04
C LEU A 22 -0.54 -11.77 10.19
N ASN A 23 0.48 -12.59 9.93
CA ASN A 23 1.58 -12.25 9.03
C ASN A 23 1.21 -12.48 7.58
N LEU A 24 1.57 -11.55 6.71
CA LEU A 24 1.35 -11.63 5.26
C LEU A 24 2.67 -11.44 4.52
N LYS A 25 2.97 -12.38 3.63
CA LYS A 25 4.04 -12.23 2.64
C LYS A 25 3.43 -12.19 1.25
N ILE A 26 3.70 -11.10 0.52
CA ILE A 26 3.18 -10.89 -0.83
C ILE A 26 4.34 -10.94 -1.80
N GLN A 27 4.33 -11.92 -2.70
CA GLN A 27 5.27 -12.02 -3.81
C GLN A 27 4.57 -11.49 -5.07
N LEU A 28 5.12 -10.47 -5.71
CA LEU A 28 4.56 -9.84 -6.89
C LEU A 28 5.54 -9.92 -8.05
N ASP A 29 5.13 -10.49 -9.19
CA ASP A 29 5.86 -10.45 -10.46
C ASP A 29 5.17 -9.42 -11.38
N LEU A 30 5.73 -8.20 -11.42
CA LEU A 30 5.12 -7.04 -12.04
C LEU A 30 5.66 -6.78 -13.45
N LYS A 31 4.82 -7.01 -14.47
CA LYS A 31 5.20 -6.92 -15.90
C LYS A 31 4.42 -5.87 -16.68
N ASP A 32 3.41 -5.26 -16.07
CA ASP A 32 2.54 -4.29 -16.74
C ASP A 32 3.00 -2.85 -16.51
N LYS A 33 2.74 -2.00 -17.51
CA LYS A 33 3.20 -0.62 -17.58
C LYS A 33 2.09 0.32 -17.13
N GLU A 34 2.47 1.40 -16.43
CA GLU A 34 1.57 2.49 -16.04
C GLU A 34 0.41 2.01 -15.14
N ILE A 35 0.68 1.05 -14.27
CA ILE A 35 -0.29 0.54 -13.31
C ILE A 35 0.13 0.82 -11.86
N ILE A 36 -0.86 0.79 -10.97
CA ILE A 36 -0.68 0.83 -9.52
C ILE A 36 -1.28 -0.45 -8.95
N VAL A 37 -0.48 -1.21 -8.20
CA VAL A 37 -0.94 -2.42 -7.52
C VAL A 37 -1.14 -2.09 -6.04
N LYS A 38 -2.33 -2.39 -5.52
CA LYS A 38 -2.67 -2.21 -4.12
C LYS A 38 -3.11 -3.53 -3.51
N TYR A 39 -2.70 -3.79 -2.28
CA TYR A 39 -3.32 -4.79 -1.42
C TYR A 39 -4.54 -4.15 -0.76
N PHE A 40 -5.70 -4.79 -0.85
CA PHE A 40 -6.95 -4.31 -0.25
C PHE A 40 -7.38 -5.27 0.84
N THR A 41 -7.67 -4.72 2.02
CA THR A 41 -8.23 -5.47 3.14
C THR A 41 -9.66 -4.99 3.37
N PRO A 42 -10.65 -5.82 3.03
CA PRO A 42 -12.02 -5.49 3.31
C PRO A 42 -12.26 -5.52 4.82
N ILE A 43 -12.94 -4.51 5.34
CA ILE A 43 -13.38 -4.45 6.73
C ILE A 43 -14.83 -3.94 6.76
N ASN A 44 -15.60 -4.43 7.72
CA ASN A 44 -16.98 -4.02 7.91
C ASN A 44 -17.10 -3.17 9.18
N LEU A 45 -16.50 -1.98 9.14
CA LEU A 45 -16.52 -0.99 10.24
C LEU A 45 -17.10 0.33 9.76
N GLU A 46 -17.95 0.93 10.59
CA GLU A 46 -18.71 2.14 10.28
C GLU A 46 -17.92 3.42 10.54
N SER A 47 -16.77 3.32 11.24
CA SER A 47 -15.88 4.46 11.54
C SER A 47 -15.67 5.38 10.34
N GLU A 48 -16.03 6.66 10.47
CA GLU A 48 -15.81 7.66 9.41
C GLU A 48 -14.33 7.98 9.21
N PHE A 49 -13.47 7.56 10.14
CA PHE A 49 -12.08 7.97 10.20
C PHE A 49 -11.11 6.80 10.14
N VAL A 50 -9.90 7.13 9.70
CA VAL A 50 -8.74 6.26 9.72
C VAL A 50 -7.60 7.01 10.40
N TYR A 51 -6.85 6.30 11.22
CA TYR A 51 -5.67 6.81 11.89
C TYR A 51 -4.44 6.16 11.28
N CYS A 52 -3.37 6.91 11.13
CA CYS A 52 -2.12 6.34 10.66
C CYS A 52 -0.93 7.10 11.22
N GLU A 53 0.21 6.42 11.23
CA GLU A 53 1.45 7.01 11.68
C GLU A 53 1.91 8.14 10.75
N ALA A 54 2.40 9.21 11.37
CA ALA A 54 3.23 10.23 10.76
C ALA A 54 4.50 10.41 11.60
N ALA A 55 5.44 11.22 11.10
CA ALA A 55 6.65 11.55 11.86
C ALA A 55 6.28 12.06 13.27
N TYR A 56 6.71 11.33 14.30
CA TYR A 56 6.50 11.68 15.72
C TYR A 56 5.03 11.85 16.14
N GLY A 57 4.08 11.19 15.46
CA GLY A 57 2.69 11.29 15.86
C GLY A 57 1.72 10.50 15.00
N THR A 58 0.44 10.81 15.20
CA THR A 58 -0.68 10.16 14.53
C THR A 58 -1.47 11.21 13.75
N VAL A 59 -1.88 10.86 12.54
CA VAL A 59 -2.75 11.69 11.70
C VAL A 59 -4.09 11.00 11.53
N LYS A 60 -5.16 11.76 11.79
CA LYS A 60 -6.55 11.37 11.53
C LYS A 60 -6.95 11.81 10.12
N ARG A 61 -7.56 10.92 9.34
CA ARG A 61 -8.10 11.22 8.00
C ARG A 61 -9.52 10.70 7.85
N SER A 62 -10.34 11.38 7.03
CA SER A 62 -11.69 10.93 6.69
C SER A 62 -11.64 9.82 5.65
N ARG A 63 -12.42 8.75 5.86
CA ARG A 63 -12.68 7.67 4.89
C ARG A 63 -13.84 7.98 3.96
N VAL A 64 -14.75 8.84 4.42
CA VAL A 64 -15.95 9.24 3.69
C VAL A 64 -15.72 10.62 3.10
N PRO A 65 -15.52 10.73 1.77
CA PRO A 65 -15.35 12.02 1.13
C PRO A 65 -16.69 12.75 1.05
N LYS A 66 -16.72 13.98 1.56
CA LYS A 66 -17.88 14.90 1.49
C LYS A 66 -17.70 15.99 0.41
N SER A 67 -16.56 16.01 -0.28
CA SER A 67 -16.26 16.95 -1.38
C SER A 67 -15.34 16.29 -2.41
N GLU A 68 -15.31 16.83 -3.64
CA GLU A 68 -14.41 16.35 -4.71
C GLU A 68 -12.93 16.41 -4.31
N MET A 69 -12.53 17.46 -3.58
CA MET A 69 -11.17 17.59 -3.07
C MET A 69 -10.82 16.49 -2.06
N GLN A 70 -11.78 16.02 -1.26
CA GLN A 70 -11.57 14.88 -0.37
C GLN A 70 -11.55 13.57 -1.14
N LEU A 71 -12.39 13.41 -2.17
CA LEU A 71 -12.37 12.25 -3.05
C LEU A 71 -11.03 12.10 -3.78
N ALA A 72 -10.41 13.22 -4.17
CA ALA A 72 -9.08 13.24 -4.77
C ALA A 72 -7.97 12.73 -3.83
N LYS A 73 -8.21 12.67 -2.50
CA LYS A 73 -7.30 12.09 -1.50
C LYS A 73 -7.48 10.58 -1.36
N PHE A 74 -7.63 9.88 -2.49
CA PHE A 74 -7.77 8.42 -2.54
C PHE A 74 -6.54 7.66 -1.99
N GLU A 75 -5.41 8.37 -1.83
CA GLU A 75 -4.19 7.85 -1.26
C GLU A 75 -3.48 8.94 -0.46
N PHE A 76 -2.84 8.53 0.63
CA PHE A 76 -2.13 9.36 1.57
C PHE A 76 -0.86 8.66 2.08
N SER A 77 0.04 9.44 2.66
CA SER A 77 1.28 8.91 3.25
C SER A 77 1.00 8.30 4.63
N MET A 78 1.56 7.12 4.87
CA MET A 78 1.70 6.48 6.19
C MET A 78 3.13 5.98 6.35
N HIS A 79 3.61 5.80 7.59
CA HIS A 79 4.94 5.25 7.84
C HIS A 79 4.91 3.74 8.08
N LYS A 80 4.51 3.28 9.28
CA LYS A 80 4.48 1.85 9.62
C LYS A 80 3.08 1.30 9.79
N TRP A 81 2.11 2.11 10.20
CA TRP A 81 0.78 1.58 10.50
C TRP A 81 -0.39 2.46 10.06
N ILE A 82 -1.51 1.79 9.83
CA ILE A 82 -2.83 2.34 9.58
C ILE A 82 -3.85 1.56 10.39
N ASP A 83 -4.80 2.26 11.01
CA ASP A 83 -5.78 1.69 11.94
C ASP A 83 -7.17 2.27 11.66
N ILE A 84 -8.16 1.37 11.69
CA ILE A 84 -9.57 1.73 11.67
C ILE A 84 -10.21 1.01 12.84
N SER A 85 -10.81 1.79 13.73
CA SER A 85 -11.47 1.28 14.92
C SER A 85 -12.84 1.93 15.12
N ASP A 86 -13.77 1.11 15.58
CA ASP A 86 -15.03 1.47 16.23
C ASP A 86 -14.88 1.22 17.75
N PRO A 87 -15.84 1.63 18.60
CA PRO A 87 -15.71 1.49 20.06
C PRO A 87 -15.42 0.06 20.55
N ASP A 88 -15.90 -0.96 19.84
CA ASP A 88 -15.84 -2.36 20.27
C ASP A 88 -14.89 -3.24 19.44
N PHE A 89 -14.31 -2.69 18.36
CA PHE A 89 -13.47 -3.47 17.45
C PHE A 89 -12.56 -2.59 16.59
N GLY A 90 -11.32 -3.01 16.39
CA GLY A 90 -10.37 -2.33 15.52
C GLY A 90 -9.52 -3.28 14.68
N VAL A 91 -9.15 -2.80 13.50
CA VAL A 91 -8.23 -3.48 12.61
C VAL A 91 -7.11 -2.52 12.23
N ALA A 92 -5.88 -2.94 12.49
CA ALA A 92 -4.69 -2.23 12.06
C ALA A 92 -3.91 -3.06 11.03
N ILE A 93 -3.34 -2.39 10.04
CA ILE A 93 -2.25 -2.95 9.23
C ILE A 93 -0.94 -2.33 9.68
N LEU A 94 0.03 -3.22 9.91
CA LEU A 94 1.44 -2.92 10.04
C LEU A 94 2.14 -3.22 8.72
N ASN A 95 3.11 -2.39 8.39
CA ASN A 95 3.87 -2.48 7.16
C ASN A 95 5.36 -2.20 7.42
N LYS A 96 6.20 -2.90 6.66
CA LYS A 96 7.66 -2.77 6.76
C LYS A 96 8.21 -1.59 5.94
N ASP A 97 7.79 -1.43 4.69
CA ASP A 97 8.49 -0.60 3.69
C ASP A 97 7.60 0.18 2.69
N ARG A 98 6.27 0.04 2.73
CA ARG A 98 5.33 0.80 1.89
C ARG A 98 4.82 2.07 2.57
N TYR A 99 4.76 3.18 1.84
CA TYR A 99 4.34 4.46 2.42
C TYR A 99 3.00 4.97 1.89
N GLY A 100 2.48 4.37 0.82
CA GLY A 100 1.19 4.75 0.26
C GLY A 100 0.07 3.92 0.87
N ALA A 101 -0.91 4.58 1.46
CA ALA A 101 -2.12 3.93 1.96
C ALA A 101 -3.37 4.71 1.55
N GLY A 102 -4.51 4.04 1.50
CA GLY A 102 -5.80 4.67 1.25
C GLY A 102 -6.87 3.98 2.07
N ALA A 103 -7.97 4.68 2.36
CA ALA A 103 -9.10 4.08 3.06
C ALA A 103 -10.42 4.64 2.52
N ASN A 104 -11.40 3.77 2.43
CA ASN A 104 -12.77 4.10 2.03
C ASN A 104 -13.75 3.32 2.92
N HIS A 105 -15.05 3.39 2.60
CA HIS A 105 -16.10 2.71 3.36
C HIS A 105 -15.99 1.17 3.34
N LEU A 106 -15.33 0.58 2.34
CA LEU A 106 -15.14 -0.88 2.23
C LEU A 106 -13.89 -1.38 2.97
N GLY A 107 -12.95 -0.49 3.26
CA GLY A 107 -11.76 -0.80 4.05
C GLY A 107 -10.54 0.02 3.68
N PHE A 108 -9.34 -0.50 3.96
CA PHE A 108 -8.09 0.17 3.63
C PHE A 108 -7.28 -0.58 2.58
N THR A 109 -6.40 0.17 1.93
CA THR A 109 -5.46 -0.29 0.90
C THR A 109 -4.05 0.11 1.28
N ILE A 110 -3.10 -0.77 1.00
CA ILE A 110 -1.68 -0.44 0.97
C ILE A 110 -1.21 -0.51 -0.48
N THR A 111 -0.57 0.55 -0.95
CA THR A 111 0.04 0.58 -2.28
C THR A 111 1.33 -0.21 -2.27
N LEU A 112 1.38 -1.29 -3.04
CA LEU A 112 2.52 -2.19 -3.11
C LEU A 112 3.59 -1.67 -4.07
N ALA A 113 3.19 -1.42 -5.32
CA ALA A 113 4.11 -1.01 -6.37
C ALA A 113 3.42 -0.15 -7.43
N ARG A 114 4.20 0.64 -8.15
CA ARG A 114 3.74 1.47 -9.26
C ARG A 114 4.72 1.35 -10.42
N THR A 115 4.24 1.32 -11.66
CA THR A 115 5.11 1.26 -12.85
C THR A 115 5.03 2.52 -13.71
N PRO A 116 5.33 3.71 -13.16
CA PRO A 116 5.32 4.94 -13.94
C PRO A 116 6.44 4.94 -14.99
N LYS A 117 6.29 5.78 -16.02
CA LYS A 117 7.39 6.11 -16.92
C LYS A 117 8.51 6.80 -16.12
N ILE A 118 9.75 6.36 -16.34
CA ILE A 118 10.90 7.02 -15.71
C ILE A 118 11.01 8.45 -16.27
N PRO A 119 11.08 9.47 -15.41
CA PRO A 119 11.19 10.84 -15.85
C PRO A 119 12.51 11.10 -16.59
N THR A 120 12.43 11.83 -17.69
CA THR A 120 13.56 12.15 -18.58
C THR A 120 13.92 13.64 -18.59
N SER A 121 13.33 14.44 -17.71
CA SER A 121 13.53 15.89 -17.67
C SER A 121 14.93 16.27 -17.16
N LYS A 122 15.39 17.47 -17.51
CA LYS A 122 16.70 18.02 -17.08
C LYS A 122 16.86 18.16 -15.55
N TRP A 123 15.75 18.16 -14.81
CA TRP A 123 15.73 18.28 -13.36
C TRP A 123 15.85 16.94 -12.64
N TYR A 124 15.74 15.82 -13.37
CA TYR A 124 16.00 14.51 -12.81
C TYR A 124 17.50 14.23 -12.87
N PRO A 125 18.17 13.94 -11.74
CA PRO A 125 19.61 13.72 -11.70
C PRO A 125 19.94 12.56 -12.62
N THR A 126 20.47 12.89 -13.80
CA THR A 126 20.95 11.89 -14.75
C THR A 126 22.35 11.50 -14.33
N THR A 127 22.54 11.05 -13.09
CA THR A 127 23.77 10.35 -12.72
C THR A 127 23.69 9.03 -13.49
N GLN A 128 24.23 9.05 -14.71
CA GLN A 128 24.02 8.03 -15.73
C GLN A 128 24.88 6.80 -15.43
N LEU A 129 24.67 6.15 -14.29
CA LEU A 129 25.35 4.89 -13.92
C LEU A 129 25.01 3.79 -14.93
N ILE A 130 23.85 3.89 -15.59
CA ILE A 130 23.35 2.92 -16.57
C ILE A 130 23.42 3.52 -17.99
N LYS A 131 24.11 2.81 -18.89
CA LYS A 131 24.16 3.11 -20.33
C LYS A 131 22.74 3.21 -20.89
N ARG A 132 22.49 4.17 -21.78
CA ARG A 132 21.16 4.47 -22.35
C ARG A 132 20.40 3.25 -22.88
N ARG A 133 21.10 2.29 -23.51
CA ARG A 133 20.53 1.03 -24.04
C ARG A 133 19.94 0.12 -22.95
N ASN A 134 20.49 0.17 -21.74
CA ASN A 134 20.09 -0.69 -20.61
C ASN A 134 19.11 0.02 -19.66
N ARG A 135 18.62 1.21 -20.00
CA ARG A 135 17.65 1.91 -19.17
C ARG A 135 16.27 1.32 -19.37
N HIS A 136 15.69 0.86 -18.27
CA HIS A 136 14.27 0.56 -18.22
C HIS A 136 13.48 1.85 -18.53
N ARG A 137 12.39 1.73 -19.30
CA ARG A 137 11.51 2.87 -19.61
C ARG A 137 10.50 3.14 -18.50
N TYR A 138 10.28 2.15 -17.66
CA TYR A 138 9.31 2.14 -16.57
C TYR A 138 10.01 1.70 -15.29
N ALA A 139 9.61 2.28 -14.16
CA ALA A 139 10.12 1.89 -12.86
C ALA A 139 9.45 0.60 -12.36
N ASP A 140 10.12 -0.10 -11.45
CA ASP A 140 9.61 -1.21 -10.63
C ASP A 140 8.95 -2.39 -11.37
N MET A 141 9.19 -2.54 -12.68
CA MET A 141 8.76 -3.71 -13.46
C MET A 141 9.67 -4.91 -13.21
N ASP A 142 9.54 -5.53 -12.05
CA ASP A 142 10.32 -6.71 -11.64
C ASP A 142 9.55 -7.53 -10.58
N LYS A 143 10.21 -8.52 -10.01
CA LYS A 143 9.74 -9.28 -8.86
C LYS A 143 9.98 -8.51 -7.56
N HIS A 144 8.96 -8.44 -6.73
CA HIS A 144 8.98 -7.78 -5.42
C HIS A 144 8.45 -8.71 -4.34
N ASN A 145 8.96 -8.53 -3.13
CA ASN A 145 8.44 -9.17 -1.93
C ASN A 145 8.02 -8.09 -0.94
N PHE A 146 6.82 -8.22 -0.40
CA PHE A 146 6.29 -7.30 0.61
C PHE A 146 5.91 -8.07 1.86
N GLU A 147 6.10 -7.44 3.01
CA GLU A 147 5.72 -7.98 4.32
C GLU A 147 4.74 -7.00 4.98
N LEU A 148 3.56 -7.52 5.33
CA LEU A 148 2.52 -6.81 6.06
C LEU A 148 2.09 -7.67 7.25
N ALA A 149 1.50 -7.05 8.26
CA ALA A 149 0.79 -7.77 9.31
C ALA A 149 -0.56 -7.12 9.58
N ILE A 150 -1.57 -7.94 9.86
CA ILE A 150 -2.91 -7.49 10.24
C ILE A 150 -3.08 -7.77 11.74
N CYS A 151 -3.33 -6.72 12.51
CA CYS A 151 -3.66 -6.81 13.93
C CYS A 151 -5.15 -6.57 14.12
N ILE A 152 -5.75 -7.34 15.01
CA ILE A 152 -7.15 -7.17 15.41
C ILE A 152 -7.14 -6.81 16.90
N ASN A 153 -7.82 -5.72 17.24
CA ASN A 153 -8.00 -5.27 18.60
C ASN A 153 -9.47 -5.43 18.98
N PHE A 154 -9.72 -6.06 20.14
CA PHE A 154 -11.03 -6.20 20.77
C PHE A 154 -11.07 -5.33 22.04
#